data_AF-A0A3N8G4Y6-F1
#
_entry.id   AF-A0A3N8G4Y6-F1
#
_cell.length_a   1.000
_cell.length_b   1.000
_cell.length_c   1.000
_cell.angle_alpha   90.00
_cell.angle_beta   90.00
_cell.angle_gamma   90.00
#
_symmetry.space_group_name_H-M   'P 1'
#
loop_
_entity.id
_entity.type
_entity.pdbx_description
1 polymer ?
#
loop_
_entity_poly.entity_id
_entity_poly.type
_entity_poly.pdbx_seq_one_letter_code
_entity_poly.pdbx_strand_id
1 'polypeptide(L)'
;MANTNSNCDDHTKNVSFLLREGNVQWELAPAYDVTFAHNPKGEWTSQHLMSVNGKFKGFETEDLLAEADRFKIGTAKEGIGKQPAVPS
;
A
#
# COMPACT_ATOMS: atom_id res chain seq x y z
N MET A 1 3.30 20.06 -2.22
CA MET A 1 4.22 19.80 -1.10
C MET A 1 4.62 18.34 -1.18
N ALA A 2 5.91 18.00 -1.12
CA ALA A 2 6.32 16.61 -1.15
C ALA A 2 5.78 15.91 0.11
N ASN A 3 4.97 14.88 -0.05
CA ASN A 3 4.56 14.02 1.07
C ASN A 3 5.82 13.32 1.59
N THR A 4 6.32 13.80 2.74
CA THR A 4 7.51 13.27 3.41
C THR A 4 7.12 12.26 4.50
N ASN A 5 5.98 11.58 4.38
CA ASN A 5 5.56 10.49 5.28
C ASN A 5 5.08 9.31 4.42
N SER A 6 6.03 8.64 3.78
CA SER A 6 5.77 7.56 2.83
C SER A 6 6.70 6.39 3.09
N ASN A 7 6.15 5.18 3.11
CA ASN A 7 6.93 3.97 2.92
C ASN A 7 7.02 3.70 1.41
N CYS A 8 8.20 3.90 0.82
CA CYS A 8 8.44 3.62 -0.59
C CYS A 8 9.16 2.27 -0.82
N ASP A 9 9.44 1.51 0.25
CA ASP A 9 10.01 0.16 0.17
C ASP A 9 8.91 -0.92 0.22
N ASP A 10 7.82 -0.68 -0.50
CA ASP A 10 6.61 -1.50 -0.48
C ASP A 10 6.67 -2.69 -1.45
N HIS A 11 7.86 -3.26 -1.67
CA HIS A 11 8.05 -4.34 -2.62
C HIS A 11 7.28 -5.63 -2.27
N THR A 12 7.07 -6.50 -3.27
CA THR A 12 6.26 -7.71 -3.13
C THR A 12 6.68 -8.68 -2.02
N LYS A 13 7.94 -8.67 -1.57
CA LYS A 13 8.40 -9.48 -0.42
C LYS A 13 7.88 -8.98 0.95
N ASN A 14 7.33 -7.77 0.99
CA ASN A 14 6.70 -7.19 2.18
C ASN A 14 5.19 -7.51 2.26
N VAL A 15 4.71 -8.39 1.37
CA VAL A 15 3.34 -8.95 1.41
C VAL A 15 3.44 -10.45 1.59
N SER A 16 2.84 -10.96 2.65
CA SER A 16 2.83 -12.40 2.98
C SER A 16 1.42 -12.90 3.27
N PHE A 17 1.26 -14.21 3.12
CA PHE A 17 0.05 -14.94 3.49
C PHE A 17 0.38 -15.95 4.58
N LEU A 18 -0.56 -16.14 5.52
CA LEU A 18 -0.48 -17.20 6.51
C LEU A 18 -1.24 -18.43 6.00
N LEU A 19 -0.68 -19.60 6.25
CA LEU A 19 -1.38 -20.88 6.16
C LEU A 19 -1.39 -21.49 7.56
N ARG A 20 -2.57 -21.58 8.17
CA ARG A 20 -2.71 -22.17 9.50
C ARG A 20 -2.62 -23.68 9.41
N GLU A 21 -1.94 -24.30 10.36
CA GLU A 21 -1.86 -25.76 10.44
C GLU A 21 -3.27 -26.38 10.47
N GLY A 22 -3.47 -27.41 9.64
CA GLY A 22 -4.78 -28.06 9.47
C GLY A 22 -5.80 -27.27 8.65
N ASN A 23 -5.46 -26.08 8.15
CA ASN A 23 -6.28 -25.30 7.22
C ASN A 23 -5.77 -25.45 5.78
N VAL A 24 -6.67 -25.35 4.81
CA VAL A 24 -6.36 -25.29 3.37
C VAL A 24 -6.49 -23.87 2.80
N GLN A 25 -7.04 -22.94 3.58
CA GLN A 25 -7.28 -21.56 3.17
C GLN A 25 -6.13 -20.66 3.59
N TRP A 26 -5.62 -19.91 2.63
CA TRP A 26 -4.65 -18.84 2.84
C TRP A 26 -5.36 -17.59 3.36
N GLU A 27 -4.72 -16.89 4.29
CA GLU A 27 -5.17 -15.60 4.79
C GLU A 27 -4.05 -14.56 4.64
N LEU A 28 -4.39 -13.28 4.46
CA LEU A 28 -3.37 -12.23 4.40
C LEU A 28 -2.71 -12.08 5.78
N ALA A 29 -1.38 -12.02 5.82
CA ALA A 29 -0.67 -11.72 7.06
C ALA A 29 -0.93 -10.26 7.50
N PRO A 30 -0.87 -9.95 8.82
CA PRO A 30 -0.86 -8.57 9.28
C PRO A 30 0.26 -7.77 8.60
N ALA A 31 0.06 -6.46 8.39
CA ALA A 31 1.10 -5.60 7.83
C ALA A 31 2.35 -5.58 8.74
N TYR A 32 3.53 -5.64 8.12
CA TYR A 32 4.84 -5.60 8.77
C TYR A 32 5.81 -4.75 7.96
N ASP A 33 6.98 -4.47 8.53
CA ASP A 33 8.05 -3.65 7.90
C ASP A 33 7.56 -2.27 7.40
N VAL A 34 6.64 -1.67 8.16
CA VAL A 34 6.13 -0.33 7.89
C VAL A 34 7.08 0.70 8.50
N THR A 35 7.94 1.27 7.66
CA THR A 35 8.93 2.27 8.08
C THR A 35 8.82 3.54 7.23
N PHE A 36 9.43 4.63 7.71
CA PHE A 36 9.60 5.83 6.88
C PHE A 36 10.76 5.62 5.90
N ALA A 37 10.49 4.92 4.80
CA ALA A 37 11.46 4.57 3.78
C ALA A 37 11.27 5.43 2.51
N HIS A 38 11.53 6.73 2.59
CA HIS A 38 11.55 7.60 1.40
C HIS A 38 12.82 8.47 1.37
N ASN A 39 13.66 8.23 0.36
CA ASN A 39 14.84 9.03 0.08
C ASN A 39 14.73 9.61 -1.34
N PRO A 40 14.41 10.92 -1.49
CA PRO A 40 14.24 11.54 -2.81
C PRO A 40 15.48 11.47 -3.72
N LYS A 41 16.67 11.28 -3.15
CA LYS A 41 17.94 11.12 -3.89
C LYS A 41 18.41 9.66 -3.95
N GLY A 42 17.64 8.74 -3.37
CA GLY A 42 17.95 7.32 -3.33
C GLY A 42 17.56 6.63 -4.63
N GLU A 43 18.37 5.65 -5.02
CA GLU A 43 18.10 4.82 -6.21
C GLU A 43 16.81 4.01 -6.05
N TRP A 44 16.57 3.45 -4.85
CA TRP A 44 15.53 2.44 -4.62
C TRP A 44 14.24 2.99 -4.01
N THR A 45 14.34 4.00 -3.14
CA THR A 45 13.21 4.50 -2.34
C THR A 45 12.88 5.97 -2.61
N SER A 46 13.19 6.46 -3.81
CA SER A 46 12.78 7.82 -4.25
C SER A 46 11.30 7.92 -4.66
N GLN A 47 10.67 6.76 -4.85
CA GLN A 47 9.25 6.55 -5.18
C GLN A 47 8.85 5.15 -4.72
N HIS A 48 7.55 4.84 -4.68
CA HIS A 48 7.05 3.49 -4.37
C HIS A 48 7.67 2.45 -5.31
N LEU A 49 7.85 1.23 -4.81
CA LEU A 49 8.30 0.08 -5.59
C LEU A 49 7.12 -0.67 -6.23
N MET A 50 5.89 -0.44 -5.74
CA MET A 50 4.65 -0.87 -6.40
C MET A 50 3.88 0.32 -6.97
N SER A 51 3.28 0.14 -8.14
CA SER A 51 2.50 1.19 -8.80
C SER A 51 1.02 1.16 -8.40
N VAL A 52 0.39 2.32 -8.37
CA VAL A 52 -1.07 2.48 -8.41
C VAL A 52 -1.45 2.96 -9.80
N ASN A 53 -2.23 2.17 -10.55
CA ASN A 53 -2.63 2.51 -11.92
C ASN A 53 -1.45 2.92 -12.83
N GLY A 54 -0.33 2.19 -12.72
CA GLY A 54 0.89 2.43 -13.49
C GLY A 54 1.75 3.60 -12.97
N LYS A 55 1.34 4.31 -11.91
CA LYS A 55 2.10 5.41 -11.30
C LYS A 55 2.79 4.96 -10.02
N PHE A 56 4.09 5.24 -9.90
CA PHE A 56 4.88 4.95 -8.69
C PHE A 56 4.99 6.15 -7.73
N LYS A 57 4.55 7.34 -8.18
CA LYS A 57 4.55 8.59 -7.41
C LYS A 57 3.48 9.52 -7.98
N GLY A 58 2.91 10.37 -7.12
CA GLY A 58 1.89 11.34 -7.55
C GLY A 58 0.62 10.69 -8.13
N PHE A 59 0.25 9.52 -7.59
CA PHE A 59 -1.07 8.96 -7.84
C PHE A 59 -2.10 9.72 -6.99
N GLU A 60 -3.29 9.87 -7.54
CA GLU A 60 -4.39 10.58 -6.92
C GLU A 60 -5.52 9.60 -6.54
N THR A 61 -6.57 10.12 -5.91
CA THR A 61 -7.74 9.32 -5.50
C THR A 61 -8.35 8.58 -6.70
N GLU A 62 -8.37 9.20 -7.88
CA GLU A 62 -8.90 8.65 -9.11
C GLU A 62 -8.13 7.39 -9.55
N ASP A 63 -6.81 7.35 -9.32
CA ASP A 63 -6.00 6.17 -9.65
C ASP A 63 -6.34 4.98 -8.74
N LEU A 64 -6.58 5.24 -7.44
CA LEU A 64 -7.05 4.22 -6.49
C LEU A 64 -8.45 3.71 -6.87
N LEU A 65 -9.35 4.61 -7.26
CA LEU A 65 -10.70 4.24 -7.69
C LEU A 65 -10.70 3.45 -9.01
N ALA A 66 -9.78 3.75 -9.93
CA ALA A 66 -9.63 2.99 -11.16
C ALA A 66 -9.20 1.54 -10.91
N GLU A 67 -8.23 1.31 -10.01
CA GLU A 67 -7.86 -0.06 -9.59
C GLU A 67 -9.01 -0.75 -8.86
N ALA A 68 -9.73 -0.04 -7.99
CA ALA A 68 -10.88 -0.59 -7.30
C ALA A 68 -11.99 -1.05 -8.26
N ASP A 69 -12.31 -0.27 -9.30
CA ASP A 69 -13.27 -0.71 -10.32
C ASP A 69 -12.74 -1.89 -11.14
N ARG A 70 -11.44 -1.88 -11.51
CA ARG A 70 -10.80 -2.97 -12.25
C ARG A 70 -10.91 -4.30 -11.50
N PHE A 71 -10.68 -4.29 -10.19
CA PHE A 71 -10.72 -5.47 -9.32
C PHE A 71 -12.03 -5.65 -8.54
N LYS A 72 -13.07 -4.87 -8.87
CA LYS A 72 -14.43 -4.97 -8.29
C LYS A 72 -14.48 -4.85 -6.76
N ILE A 73 -13.70 -3.92 -6.22
CA ILE A 73 -13.68 -3.58 -4.79
C ILE A 73 -14.75 -2.51 -4.50
N GLY A 74 -15.96 -2.94 -4.13
CA GLY A 74 -17.12 -2.06 -3.90
C GLY A 74 -16.98 -1.11 -2.70
N THR A 75 -16.13 -1.43 -1.73
CA THR A 75 -15.94 -0.65 -0.49
C THR A 75 -14.86 0.42 -0.59
N ALA A 76 -14.22 0.58 -1.75
CA ALA A 76 -13.06 1.48 -1.90
C ALA A 76 -13.36 2.93 -1.48
N LYS A 77 -14.55 3.45 -1.84
CA LYS A 77 -14.98 4.81 -1.46
C LYS A 77 -15.09 5.02 0.05
N GLU A 78 -15.32 3.96 0.82
CA GLU A 78 -15.43 4.03 2.27
C GLU A 78 -14.07 4.01 2.96
N GLY A 79 -13.04 3.47 2.29
CA GLY A 79 -11.68 3.34 2.84
C GLY A 79 -10.77 4.51 2.48
N ILE A 80 -10.90 5.08 1.28
CA ILE A 80 -10.03 6.16 0.80
C ILE A 80 -10.28 7.44 1.63
N GLY A 81 -9.20 8.04 2.14
CA GLY A 81 -9.26 9.27 2.94
C GLY A 81 -9.48 9.08 4.43
N LYS A 82 -9.67 7.83 4.91
CA LYS A 82 -9.66 7.55 6.35
C LYS A 82 -8.22 7.42 6.84
N GLN A 83 -7.76 8.37 7.65
CA GLN A 83 -6.62 8.12 8.53
C GLN A 83 -7.13 7.38 9.77
N PRO A 84 -6.51 6.26 10.18
CA PRO A 84 -6.79 5.69 11.50
C PRO A 84 -6.46 6.74 12.56
N ALA A 85 -7.32 6.87 13.57
CA ALA A 85 -7.06 7.77 14.69
C ALA A 85 -5.73 7.35 15.33
N VAL A 86 -4.73 8.24 15.31
CA VAL A 86 -3.48 8.04 16.03
C VAL A 86 -3.79 8.28 17.51
N PRO A 87 -3.68 7.28 18.40
CA PRO A 87 -3.82 7.52 19.83
C PRO A 87 -2.73 8.50 20.27
N SER A 88 -3.14 9.51 21.06
CA SER A 88 -2.25 10.49 21.68
C SER A 88 -1.21 9.84 22.58
#